data_AF-A0AAV3QJN6-F1
#
_entry.id   AF-A0AAV3QJN6-F1
#
_cell.length_a   1.000
_cell.length_b   1.000
_cell.length_c   1.000
_cell.angle_alpha   90.00
_cell.angle_beta   90.00
_cell.angle_gamma   90.00
#
_symmetry.space_group_name_H-M   'P 1'
#
loop_
_entity.id
_entity.type
_entity.pdbx_description
1 polymer ?
#
loop_
_entity_poly.entity_id
_entity_poly.type
_entity_poly.pdbx_seq_one_letter_code
_entity_poly.pdbx_strand_id
1 'polypeptide(L)'
;MEKLQNNENTNSSTHFTQPHEAIFLVLSYLPVFELIEMSQVCKSLRDAVENDILPWLNIMVDKPLSSRLSDDHLMKITSKSNGLLRSLALINCYRVTDDALLVVVTRNPLLEKLFVPGCRRLTPGGVIKAVKMVPKLRSLKINGIYNVNKDDLQTLHTLIGENLSATHRKGFNLYHHMDRTISSAFEHEGQLNSLIDVDICPRCQEVRMVFDCPRESCMMKLQQSTSSPRLEVLISIGLIP
;
A
#
# COMPACT_ATOMS: atom_id res chain seq x y z
N MET A 1 -37.69 -54.77 41.29
CA MET A 1 -36.68 -54.26 42.22
C MET A 1 -35.37 -54.93 41.85
N GLU A 2 -34.27 -54.29 41.48
CA GLU A 2 -33.91 -52.88 41.33
C GLU A 2 -32.56 -52.89 40.58
N LYS A 3 -32.39 -51.96 39.64
CA LYS A 3 -31.14 -51.35 39.12
C LYS A 3 -30.13 -52.20 38.33
N LEU A 4 -30.24 -52.03 37.01
CA LEU A 4 -29.14 -51.77 36.08
C LEU A 4 -28.27 -50.59 36.58
N GLN A 5 -26.94 -50.73 36.64
CA GLN A 5 -25.99 -49.65 36.34
C GLN A 5 -24.54 -50.12 36.27
N ASN A 6 -23.92 -49.89 35.11
CA ASN A 6 -22.52 -49.48 34.90
C ASN A 6 -22.44 -49.09 33.40
N ASN A 7 -22.95 -47.92 33.02
CA ASN A 7 -22.31 -46.60 33.07
C ASN A 7 -21.12 -46.54 32.09
N GLU A 8 -21.42 -46.34 30.80
CA GLU A 8 -21.43 -45.04 30.10
C GLU A 8 -20.05 -44.55 29.65
N ASN A 9 -19.91 -44.55 28.33
CA ASN A 9 -19.09 -43.67 27.49
C ASN A 9 -18.59 -42.41 28.20
N THR A 10 -17.27 -42.22 28.16
CA THR A 10 -16.72 -40.87 27.95
C THR A 10 -15.74 -40.94 26.78
N ASN A 11 -16.31 -40.76 25.58
CA ASN A 11 -15.57 -40.26 24.43
C ASN A 11 -14.80 -39.03 24.89
N SER A 12 -13.47 -39.10 24.89
CA SER A 12 -12.61 -37.95 25.16
C SER A 12 -12.83 -36.93 24.05
N SER A 13 -13.71 -35.97 24.32
CA SER A 13 -13.94 -34.78 23.53
C SER A 13 -12.61 -34.06 23.38
N THR A 14 -12.07 -34.04 22.16
CA THR A 14 -10.99 -33.13 21.79
C THR A 14 -11.50 -31.72 21.99
N HIS A 15 -11.21 -31.12 23.14
CA HIS A 15 -11.47 -29.71 23.39
C HIS A 15 -10.63 -28.94 22.38
N PHE A 16 -11.23 -28.54 21.26
CA PHE A 16 -10.67 -27.52 20.38
C PHE A 16 -10.70 -26.22 21.18
N THR A 17 -9.62 -25.94 21.90
CA THR A 17 -9.46 -24.65 22.57
C THR A 17 -9.36 -23.60 21.47
N GLN A 18 -10.45 -22.84 21.31
CA GLN A 18 -10.49 -21.64 20.49
C GLN A 18 -9.29 -20.76 20.87
N PRO A 19 -8.62 -20.14 19.88
CA PRO A 19 -7.49 -19.28 20.17
C PRO A 19 -7.89 -18.20 21.18
N HIS A 20 -7.05 -17.99 22.20
CA HIS A 20 -7.27 -16.92 23.16
C HIS A 20 -7.35 -15.58 22.44
N GLU A 21 -8.30 -14.70 22.79
CA GLU A 21 -8.57 -13.45 22.06
C GLU A 21 -7.33 -12.57 21.84
N ALA A 22 -6.41 -12.56 22.80
CA ALA A 22 -5.12 -11.88 22.69
C ALA A 22 -4.32 -12.26 21.42
N ILE A 23 -4.51 -13.45 20.84
CA ILE A 23 -3.82 -13.83 19.60
C ILE A 23 -4.23 -12.95 18.43
N PHE A 24 -5.49 -12.53 18.33
CA PHE A 24 -5.97 -11.69 17.22
C PHE A 24 -5.31 -10.31 17.27
N LEU A 25 -5.07 -9.79 18.47
CA LEU A 25 -4.26 -8.59 18.66
C LEU A 25 -2.85 -8.80 18.10
N VAL A 26 -2.19 -9.91 18.46
CA VAL A 26 -0.84 -10.21 17.96
C VAL A 26 -0.83 -10.35 16.44
N LEU A 27 -1.74 -11.13 15.86
CA LEU A 27 -1.82 -11.37 14.42
C LEU A 27 -1.97 -10.06 13.63
N SER A 28 -2.72 -9.08 14.15
CA SER A 28 -2.91 -7.78 13.49
C SER A 28 -1.63 -6.96 13.30
N TYR A 29 -0.57 -7.24 14.09
CA TYR A 29 0.73 -6.57 13.99
C TYR A 29 1.78 -7.39 13.24
N LEU A 30 1.46 -8.63 12.85
CA LEU A 30 2.42 -9.48 12.15
C LEU A 30 2.45 -9.15 10.65
N PRO A 31 3.65 -9.07 10.04
CA PRO A 31 3.76 -9.03 8.59
C PRO A 31 3.20 -10.29 7.94
N VAL A 32 2.90 -10.19 6.64
CA VAL A 32 2.26 -11.25 5.85
C VAL A 32 3.05 -12.56 5.89
N PHE A 33 4.38 -12.47 5.93
CA PHE A 33 5.23 -13.65 6.01
C PHE A 33 5.03 -14.39 7.34
N GLU A 34 5.11 -13.70 8.49
CA GLU A 34 4.86 -14.31 9.79
C GLU A 34 3.43 -14.83 9.93
N LEU A 35 2.42 -14.14 9.36
CA LEU A 35 1.04 -14.64 9.35
C LEU A 35 0.91 -16.00 8.65
N ILE A 36 1.58 -16.16 7.51
CA ILE A 36 1.60 -17.42 6.76
C ILE A 36 2.32 -18.50 7.57
N GLU A 37 3.45 -18.19 8.22
CA GLU A 37 4.16 -19.11 9.10
C GLU A 37 3.30 -19.54 10.30
N MET A 38 2.63 -18.59 10.97
CA MET A 38 1.71 -18.86 12.08
C MET A 38 0.58 -19.79 11.67
N SER A 39 0.04 -19.62 10.46
CA SER A 39 -1.01 -20.51 9.93
C SER A 39 -0.54 -21.95 9.71
N GLN A 40 0.77 -22.20 9.63
CA GLN A 40 1.34 -23.54 9.43
C GLN A 40 1.56 -24.29 10.74
N VAL A 41 1.61 -23.61 11.89
CA VAL A 41 1.95 -24.20 13.20
C VAL A 41 0.89 -25.18 13.70
N CYS A 42 -0.38 -24.78 13.76
CA CYS A 42 -1.46 -25.64 14.24
C CYS A 42 -2.82 -25.27 13.61
N LYS A 43 -3.85 -26.11 13.82
CA LYS A 43 -5.21 -25.84 13.29
C LYS A 43 -5.81 -24.57 13.90
N SER A 44 -5.69 -24.41 15.23
CA SER A 44 -6.22 -23.25 15.95
C SER A 44 -5.65 -21.92 15.41
N LEU A 45 -4.34 -21.80 15.20
CA LEU A 45 -3.72 -20.60 14.64
C LEU A 45 -4.09 -20.37 13.17
N ARG A 46 -4.17 -21.44 12.37
CA ARG A 46 -4.67 -21.34 10.99
C ARG A 46 -6.07 -20.78 10.94
N ASP A 47 -6.95 -21.28 11.80
CA ASP A 47 -8.34 -20.84 11.88
C ASP A 47 -8.41 -19.40 12.41
N ALA A 48 -7.55 -19.00 13.35
CA ALA A 48 -7.45 -17.61 13.82
C ALA A 48 -7.08 -16.65 12.67
N VAL A 49 -6.06 -17.01 11.88
CA VAL A 49 -5.57 -16.21 10.75
C VAL A 49 -6.56 -16.15 9.60
N GLU A 50 -7.33 -17.22 9.36
CA GLU A 50 -8.32 -17.28 8.28
C GLU A 50 -9.62 -16.54 8.62
N ASN A 51 -10.02 -16.57 9.90
CA ASN A 51 -11.27 -15.94 10.34
C ASN A 51 -11.11 -14.45 10.71
N ASP A 52 -9.88 -13.94 10.80
CA ASP A 52 -9.61 -12.52 11.03
C ASP A 52 -9.29 -11.80 9.72
N ILE A 53 -10.07 -10.78 9.40
CA ILE A 53 -9.91 -9.95 8.21
C ILE A 53 -8.94 -8.79 8.41
N LEU A 54 -8.74 -8.35 9.67
CA LEU A 54 -7.99 -7.13 9.98
C LEU A 54 -6.53 -7.16 9.49
N PRO A 55 -5.77 -8.27 9.64
CA PRO A 55 -4.39 -8.33 9.15
C PRO A 55 -4.29 -8.24 7.62
N TRP A 56 -5.38 -8.54 6.91
CA TRP A 56 -5.43 -8.56 5.43
C TRP A 56 -5.88 -7.24 4.81
N LEU A 57 -6.22 -6.22 5.62
CA LEU A 57 -6.59 -4.90 5.09
C LEU A 57 -5.38 -4.11 4.57
N ASN A 58 -4.18 -4.40 5.09
CA ASN A 58 -2.93 -3.73 4.74
C ASN A 58 -1.86 -4.79 4.47
N ILE A 59 -1.72 -5.20 3.20
CA ILE A 59 -0.82 -6.27 2.79
C ILE A 59 0.49 -5.67 2.30
N MET A 60 1.58 -5.95 3.02
CA MET A 60 2.94 -5.71 2.56
C MET A 60 3.65 -7.02 2.27
N VAL A 61 4.18 -7.14 1.06
CA VAL A 61 5.07 -8.22 0.66
C VAL A 61 6.44 -7.65 0.34
N ASP A 62 7.42 -8.05 1.14
CA ASP A 62 8.84 -7.79 0.92
C ASP A 62 9.63 -9.09 1.02
N LYS A 63 10.97 -9.00 1.08
CA LYS A 63 11.85 -10.12 1.35
C LYS A 63 11.49 -10.79 2.69
N PRO A 64 11.61 -12.12 2.77
CA PRO A 64 12.08 -13.04 1.72
C PRO A 64 10.99 -13.45 0.71
N LEU A 65 9.71 -13.13 0.97
CA LEU A 65 8.56 -13.63 0.22
C LEU A 65 8.49 -13.10 -1.22
N SER A 66 8.91 -11.85 -1.45
CA SER A 66 8.81 -11.16 -2.76
C SER A 66 9.43 -11.93 -3.93
N SER A 67 10.55 -12.62 -3.72
CA SER A 67 11.24 -13.40 -4.77
C SER A 67 10.49 -14.66 -5.22
N ARG A 68 9.61 -15.18 -4.36
CA ARG A 68 8.85 -16.43 -4.57
C ARG A 68 7.38 -16.17 -4.86
N LEU A 69 6.87 -14.97 -4.60
CA LEU A 69 5.50 -14.58 -4.85
C LEU A 69 5.17 -14.71 -6.34
N SER A 70 4.19 -15.56 -6.69
CA SER A 70 3.61 -15.63 -8.04
C SER A 70 2.21 -15.02 -8.04
N ASP A 71 1.63 -14.88 -9.23
CA ASP A 71 0.27 -14.38 -9.42
C ASP A 71 -0.76 -15.17 -8.57
N ASP A 72 -0.70 -16.50 -8.58
CA ASP A 72 -1.59 -17.35 -7.76
C ASP A 72 -1.44 -17.11 -6.27
N HIS A 73 -0.20 -16.94 -5.79
CA HIS A 73 0.07 -16.65 -4.37
C HIS A 73 -0.49 -15.27 -3.99
N LEU A 74 -0.30 -14.26 -4.86
CA LEU A 74 -0.84 -12.92 -4.66
C LEU A 74 -2.36 -12.95 -4.61
N MET A 75 -3.00 -13.68 -5.53
CA MET A 75 -4.46 -13.84 -5.56
C MET A 75 -5.00 -14.50 -4.29
N LYS A 76 -4.32 -15.54 -3.78
CA LYS A 76 -4.70 -16.24 -2.55
C LYS A 76 -4.54 -15.37 -1.30
N ILE A 77 -3.50 -14.55 -1.24
CA ILE A 77 -3.26 -13.65 -0.10
C ILE A 77 -4.28 -12.50 -0.12
N THR A 78 -4.49 -11.88 -1.28
CA THR A 78 -5.41 -10.74 -1.40
C THR A 78 -6.88 -11.13 -1.29
N SER A 79 -7.25 -12.38 -1.62
CA SER A 79 -8.64 -12.84 -1.43
C SER A 79 -9.08 -12.85 0.03
N LYS A 80 -8.15 -12.99 0.99
CA LYS A 80 -8.47 -12.99 2.42
C LYS A 80 -9.03 -11.67 2.94
N SER A 81 -8.79 -10.58 2.21
CA SER A 81 -9.35 -9.26 2.52
C SER A 81 -10.83 -9.11 2.16
N ASN A 82 -11.44 -10.10 1.47
CA ASN A 82 -12.85 -10.08 1.03
C ASN A 82 -13.29 -8.76 0.36
N GLY A 83 -12.41 -8.15 -0.45
CA GLY A 83 -12.70 -6.90 -1.16
C GLY A 83 -12.51 -5.62 -0.35
N LEU A 84 -12.06 -5.74 0.91
CA LEU A 84 -11.83 -4.63 1.83
C LEU A 84 -10.38 -4.18 1.89
N LEU A 85 -9.49 -4.69 1.03
CA LEU A 85 -8.08 -4.30 0.99
C LEU A 85 -7.95 -2.78 0.81
N ARG A 86 -7.22 -2.13 1.72
CA ARG A 86 -6.98 -0.67 1.72
C ARG A 86 -5.58 -0.33 1.21
N SER A 87 -4.60 -1.13 1.56
CA SER A 87 -3.21 -0.88 1.19
C SER A 87 -2.56 -2.15 0.66
N LEU A 88 -1.89 -2.05 -0.49
CA LEU A 88 -1.12 -3.13 -1.09
C LEU A 88 0.28 -2.63 -1.41
N ALA A 89 1.30 -3.25 -0.81
CA ALA A 89 2.70 -3.01 -1.12
C ALA A 89 3.38 -4.29 -1.61
N LEU A 90 3.83 -4.29 -2.85
CA LEU A 90 4.57 -5.36 -3.51
C LEU A 90 5.98 -4.87 -3.80
N ILE A 91 6.90 -5.16 -2.91
CA ILE A 91 8.29 -4.67 -2.98
C ILE A 91 9.13 -5.74 -3.66
N ASN A 92 9.79 -5.39 -4.77
CA ASN A 92 10.67 -6.30 -5.50
C ASN A 92 10.02 -7.64 -5.92
N CYS A 93 8.71 -7.63 -6.19
CA CYS A 93 7.96 -8.83 -6.59
C CYS A 93 8.12 -9.08 -8.10
N TYR A 94 9.25 -9.66 -8.50
CA TYR A 94 9.65 -9.75 -9.92
C TYR A 94 8.80 -10.69 -10.79
N ARG A 95 8.00 -11.57 -10.18
CA ARG A 95 7.18 -12.56 -10.91
C ARG A 95 5.75 -12.11 -11.16
N VAL A 96 5.29 -11.06 -10.44
CA VAL A 96 3.93 -10.54 -10.52
C VAL A 96 3.67 -9.83 -11.84
N THR A 97 2.55 -10.13 -12.47
CA THR A 97 2.17 -9.58 -13.80
C THR A 97 1.08 -8.51 -13.73
N ASP A 98 0.91 -7.78 -14.84
CA ASP A 98 -0.16 -6.79 -14.99
C ASP A 98 -1.55 -7.41 -14.86
N ASP A 99 -1.75 -8.64 -15.37
CA ASP A 99 -3.02 -9.35 -15.30
C ASP A 99 -3.39 -9.67 -13.85
N ALA A 100 -2.43 -10.17 -13.07
CA ALA A 100 -2.65 -10.45 -11.65
C ALA A 100 -2.96 -9.17 -10.88
N LEU A 101 -2.21 -8.09 -11.12
CA LEU A 101 -2.48 -6.79 -10.51
C LEU A 101 -3.89 -6.31 -10.84
N LEU A 102 -4.32 -6.45 -12.11
CA LEU A 102 -5.66 -6.03 -12.55
C LEU A 102 -6.76 -6.81 -11.85
N VAL A 103 -6.62 -8.13 -11.69
CA VAL A 103 -7.59 -8.94 -10.95
C VAL A 103 -7.65 -8.52 -9.48
N VAL A 104 -6.50 -8.26 -8.84
CA VAL A 104 -6.44 -7.81 -7.45
C VAL A 104 -7.18 -6.49 -7.25
N VAL A 105 -6.91 -5.47 -8.07
CA VAL A 105 -7.57 -4.16 -7.92
C VAL A 105 -9.06 -4.21 -8.27
N THR A 106 -9.45 -5.05 -9.24
CA THR A 106 -10.87 -5.24 -9.61
C THR A 106 -11.67 -5.84 -8.45
N ARG A 107 -11.07 -6.76 -7.69
CA ARG A 107 -11.71 -7.37 -6.52
C ARG A 107 -11.71 -6.45 -5.29
N ASN A 108 -10.87 -5.42 -5.27
CA ASN A 108 -10.65 -4.55 -4.12
C ASN A 108 -10.85 -3.07 -4.49
N PRO A 109 -12.09 -2.63 -4.74
CA PRO A 109 -12.39 -1.25 -5.17
C PRO A 109 -12.14 -0.20 -4.06
N LEU A 110 -11.90 -0.63 -2.83
CA LEU A 110 -11.60 0.22 -1.68
C LEU A 110 -10.11 0.53 -1.51
N LEU A 111 -9.25 0.09 -2.43
CA LEU A 111 -7.82 0.29 -2.34
C LEU A 111 -7.45 1.79 -2.39
N GLU A 112 -6.72 2.25 -1.37
CA GLU A 112 -6.29 3.64 -1.18
C GLU A 112 -4.79 3.82 -1.45
N LYS A 113 -3.97 2.78 -1.18
CA LYS A 113 -2.52 2.80 -1.39
C LYS A 113 -2.08 1.61 -2.24
N LEU A 114 -1.36 1.87 -3.33
CA LEU A 114 -0.79 0.86 -4.21
C LEU A 114 0.70 1.12 -4.42
N PHE A 115 1.55 0.30 -3.80
CA PHE A 115 3.00 0.39 -3.93
C PHE A 115 3.50 -0.85 -4.66
N VAL A 116 4.16 -0.67 -5.79
CA VAL A 116 4.73 -1.74 -6.62
C VAL A 116 6.21 -1.50 -6.98
N PRO A 117 7.07 -1.03 -6.06
CA PRO A 117 8.43 -0.67 -6.41
C PRO A 117 9.26 -1.89 -6.79
N GLY A 118 10.04 -1.77 -7.86
CA GLY A 118 10.92 -2.83 -8.37
C GLY A 118 10.18 -4.04 -8.94
N CYS A 119 8.87 -3.96 -9.19
CA CYS A 119 8.10 -5.00 -9.86
C CYS A 119 8.34 -4.99 -11.37
N ARG A 120 9.43 -5.64 -11.81
CA ARG A 120 9.98 -5.53 -13.18
C ARG A 120 9.10 -6.09 -14.31
N ARG A 121 8.08 -6.91 -13.99
CA ARG A 121 7.14 -7.48 -14.97
C ARG A 121 5.87 -6.65 -15.11
N LEU A 122 5.70 -5.63 -14.28
CA LEU A 122 4.64 -4.65 -14.47
C LEU A 122 5.04 -3.64 -15.54
N THR A 123 4.05 -3.17 -16.28
CA THR A 123 4.23 -2.13 -17.31
C THR A 123 3.53 -0.83 -16.91
N PRO A 124 3.96 0.33 -17.45
CA PRO A 124 3.25 1.59 -17.23
C PRO A 124 1.77 1.49 -17.62
N GLY A 125 1.48 0.84 -18.76
CA GLY A 125 0.10 0.60 -19.23
C GLY A 125 -0.72 -0.28 -18.28
N GLY A 126 -0.13 -1.32 -17.70
CA GLY A 126 -0.76 -2.16 -16.69
C GLY A 126 -1.10 -1.38 -15.42
N VAL A 127 -0.17 -0.57 -14.93
CA VAL A 127 -0.40 0.30 -13.77
C VAL A 127 -1.50 1.33 -14.05
N ILE A 128 -1.48 2.00 -15.21
CA ILE A 128 -2.53 2.96 -15.60
C ILE A 128 -3.91 2.29 -15.61
N LYS A 129 -4.02 1.08 -16.18
CA LYS A 129 -5.26 0.30 -16.15
C LYS A 129 -5.68 -0.02 -14.71
N ALA A 130 -4.74 -0.42 -13.87
CA ALA A 130 -5.03 -0.73 -12.47
C ALA A 130 -5.57 0.50 -11.72
N VAL A 131 -4.92 1.66 -11.85
CA VAL A 131 -5.35 2.92 -11.21
C VAL A 131 -6.77 3.32 -11.62
N LYS A 132 -7.16 3.11 -12.88
CA LYS A 132 -8.53 3.37 -13.36
C LYS A 132 -9.60 2.53 -12.65
N MET A 133 -9.25 1.35 -12.13
CA MET A 133 -10.20 0.45 -11.46
C MET A 133 -10.38 0.77 -9.97
N VAL A 134 -9.51 1.61 -9.40
CA VAL A 134 -9.52 1.96 -7.97
C VAL A 134 -9.70 3.48 -7.79
N PRO A 135 -10.95 3.97 -7.83
CA PRO A 135 -11.23 5.41 -7.78
C PRO A 135 -10.92 6.05 -6.42
N LYS A 136 -10.65 5.24 -5.39
CA LYS A 136 -10.25 5.70 -4.05
C LYS A 136 -8.74 5.79 -3.85
N LEU A 137 -7.95 5.49 -4.90
CA LEU A 137 -6.51 5.49 -4.79
C LEU A 137 -5.97 6.90 -4.56
N ARG A 138 -5.22 7.06 -3.46
CA ARG A 138 -4.61 8.32 -3.02
C ARG A 138 -3.09 8.30 -3.08
N SER A 139 -2.48 7.13 -3.07
CA SER A 139 -1.03 7.01 -3.08
C SER A 139 -0.59 5.85 -3.98
N LEU A 140 0.27 6.17 -4.94
CA LEU A 140 0.87 5.25 -5.88
C LEU A 140 2.40 5.31 -5.71
N LYS A 141 3.06 4.15 -5.68
CA LYS A 141 4.54 4.08 -5.66
C LYS A 141 4.98 3.08 -6.72
N ILE A 142 5.66 3.54 -7.75
CA ILE A 142 6.01 2.83 -8.98
C ILE A 142 7.51 2.90 -9.31
N ASN A 143 8.34 3.40 -8.38
CA ASN A 143 9.77 3.43 -8.57
C ASN A 143 10.33 2.05 -8.97
N GLY A 144 11.16 2.00 -10.00
CA GLY A 144 11.78 0.76 -10.47
C GLY A 144 10.91 -0.07 -11.42
N ILE A 145 9.74 0.44 -11.82
CA ILE A 145 9.09 0.01 -13.07
C ILE A 145 9.87 0.62 -14.24
N TYR A 146 10.19 -0.21 -15.23
CA TYR A 146 10.96 0.23 -16.40
C TYR A 146 10.08 0.94 -17.42
N ASN A 147 10.69 1.83 -18.20
CA ASN A 147 10.09 2.48 -19.38
C ASN A 147 8.86 3.36 -19.08
N VAL A 148 8.72 3.87 -17.86
CA VAL A 148 7.72 4.92 -17.57
C VAL A 148 8.16 6.19 -18.29
N ASN A 149 7.35 6.68 -19.23
CA ASN A 149 7.62 7.91 -19.96
C ASN A 149 6.84 9.10 -19.37
N LYS A 150 7.05 10.30 -19.94
CA LYS A 150 6.40 11.54 -19.47
C LYS A 150 4.88 11.52 -19.62
N ASP A 151 4.37 10.92 -20.70
CA ASP A 151 2.94 10.85 -21.00
C ASP A 151 2.23 9.90 -20.04
N ASP A 152 2.87 8.77 -19.70
CA ASP A 152 2.40 7.82 -18.68
C ASP A 152 2.29 8.52 -17.33
N LEU A 153 3.34 9.25 -16.93
CA LEU A 153 3.36 9.99 -15.67
C LEU A 153 2.27 11.07 -15.62
N GLN A 154 2.08 11.83 -16.70
CA GLN A 154 1.01 12.82 -16.81
C GLN A 154 -0.37 12.17 -16.70
N THR A 155 -0.58 11.03 -17.36
CA THR A 155 -1.83 10.26 -17.28
C THR A 155 -2.10 9.81 -15.85
N LEU A 156 -1.09 9.29 -15.14
CA LEU A 156 -1.21 8.87 -13.75
C LEU A 156 -1.55 10.05 -12.82
N HIS A 157 -0.93 11.21 -13.04
CA HIS A 157 -1.25 12.42 -12.28
C HIS A 157 -2.71 12.87 -12.49
N THR A 158 -3.22 12.82 -13.72
CA THR A 158 -4.62 13.15 -14.01
C THR A 158 -5.56 12.18 -13.31
N LEU A 159 -5.33 10.86 -13.45
CA LEU A 159 -6.19 9.83 -12.85
C LEU A 159 -6.23 9.92 -11.32
N ILE A 160 -5.07 10.09 -10.67
CA ILE A 160 -5.01 10.22 -9.22
C ILE A 160 -5.55 11.59 -8.77
N GLY A 161 -5.34 12.65 -9.56
CA GLY A 161 -5.89 13.97 -9.30
C GLY A 161 -7.43 13.98 -9.33
N GLU A 162 -8.05 13.28 -10.29
CA GLU A 162 -9.50 13.09 -10.36
C GLU A 162 -10.05 12.32 -9.15
N ASN A 163 -9.30 11.35 -8.64
CA ASN A 163 -9.65 10.61 -7.42
C ASN A 163 -9.61 11.47 -6.14
N LEU A 164 -8.97 12.64 -6.18
CA LEU A 164 -8.76 13.54 -5.04
C LEU A 164 -9.65 14.79 -5.14
N SER A 165 -10.95 14.64 -4.96
CA SER A 165 -11.85 15.79 -4.84
C SER A 165 -11.58 16.61 -3.55
N ALA A 166 -11.05 17.83 -3.74
CA ALA A 166 -11.21 19.03 -2.90
C ALA A 166 -10.54 19.18 -1.51
N THR A 167 -9.50 18.44 -1.10
CA THR A 167 -8.91 18.68 0.25
C THR A 167 -7.39 18.72 0.42
N HIS A 168 -6.56 18.52 -0.61
CA HIS A 168 -5.12 18.63 -0.41
C HIS A 168 -4.46 19.58 -1.40
N ARG A 169 -3.92 20.68 -0.86
CA ARG A 169 -3.07 21.64 -1.57
C ARG A 169 -1.98 20.86 -2.32
N LYS A 170 -1.68 21.29 -3.55
CA LYS A 170 -0.47 20.95 -4.31
C LYS A 170 0.76 21.26 -3.44
N GLY A 171 1.11 20.33 -2.55
CA GLY A 171 2.45 20.26 -2.00
C GLY A 171 3.32 19.66 -3.08
N PHE A 172 4.44 20.31 -3.39
CA PHE A 172 5.47 19.67 -4.20
C PHE A 172 5.87 18.34 -3.56
N ASN A 173 6.28 17.39 -4.40
CA ASN A 173 6.74 16.07 -4.00
C ASN A 173 7.96 16.22 -3.07
N LEU A 174 7.71 16.30 -1.76
CA LEU A 174 8.79 16.36 -0.77
C LEU A 174 9.34 14.94 -0.58
N TYR A 175 10.52 14.64 -1.13
CA TYR A 175 11.26 13.42 -0.82
C TYR A 175 12.42 13.79 0.10
N HIS A 176 12.16 13.69 1.41
CA HIS A 176 13.21 13.86 2.41
C HIS A 176 14.25 12.73 2.27
N HIS A 177 15.52 13.12 2.27
CA HIS A 177 16.69 12.24 2.26
C HIS A 177 16.88 11.41 3.56
N MET A 178 15.87 11.43 4.44
CA MET A 178 15.82 10.66 5.67
C MET A 178 14.90 9.46 5.44
N ASP A 179 15.52 8.36 5.06
CA ASP A 179 15.12 6.98 5.33
C ASP A 179 13.66 6.77 5.76
N ARG A 180 12.72 6.97 4.83
CA ARG A 180 11.39 6.38 4.97
C ARG A 180 11.35 5.17 4.06
N THR A 181 11.75 4.03 4.62
CA THR A 181 11.46 2.71 4.06
C THR A 181 9.98 2.65 3.66
N ILE A 182 9.67 1.89 2.61
CA ILE A 182 8.29 1.67 2.17
C ILE A 182 7.41 1.22 3.35
N SER A 183 7.99 0.49 4.31
CA SER A 183 7.40 0.14 5.62
C SER A 183 6.84 1.34 6.36
N SER A 184 7.64 2.39 6.58
CA SER A 184 7.16 3.61 7.27
C SER A 184 6.09 4.38 6.48
N ALA A 185 6.12 4.36 5.14
CA ALA A 185 5.11 5.01 4.30
C ALA A 185 3.79 4.22 4.23
N PHE A 186 3.87 2.90 4.43
CA PHE A 186 2.71 2.01 4.51
C PHE A 186 1.98 2.20 5.84
N GLU A 187 2.74 2.31 6.94
CA GLU A 187 2.26 2.40 8.33
C GLU A 187 1.78 3.80 8.76
N HIS A 188 2.44 4.87 8.30
CA HIS A 188 2.09 6.24 8.74
C HIS A 188 1.17 6.98 7.75
N GLU A 189 0.01 7.44 8.23
CA GLU A 189 -0.84 8.45 7.54
C GLU A 189 -0.25 9.88 7.59
N GLY A 190 0.85 10.06 8.32
CA GLY A 190 1.47 11.37 8.59
C GLY A 190 2.44 11.86 7.51
N GLN A 191 1.97 12.83 6.73
CA GLN A 191 2.74 14.00 6.29
C GLN A 191 3.81 13.82 5.18
N LEU A 192 3.59 12.96 4.18
CA LEU A 192 4.37 13.06 2.94
C LEU A 192 3.48 13.00 1.68
N ASN A 193 3.12 14.21 1.24
CA ASN A 193 2.20 14.59 0.17
C ASN A 193 2.68 14.25 -1.26
N SER A 194 3.34 13.12 -1.47
CA SER A 194 3.71 12.70 -2.82
C SER A 194 2.82 11.55 -3.27
N LEU A 195 1.88 11.88 -4.15
CA LEU A 195 0.89 10.98 -4.75
C LEU A 195 1.55 9.86 -5.57
N ILE A 196 2.71 10.14 -6.18
CA ILE A 196 3.51 9.25 -7.02
C ILE A 196 4.97 9.42 -6.61
N ASP A 197 5.79 8.36 -6.50
CA ASP A 197 7.22 8.43 -6.09
C ASP A 197 8.25 8.74 -7.19
N VAL A 198 7.80 9.08 -8.39
CA VAL A 198 8.68 9.42 -9.52
C VAL A 198 8.29 10.77 -10.09
N ASP A 199 9.28 11.49 -10.62
CA ASP A 199 9.12 12.78 -11.26
C ASP A 199 10.09 12.90 -12.45
N ILE A 200 9.95 13.93 -13.27
CA ILE A 200 10.84 14.22 -14.38
C ILE A 200 12.13 14.83 -13.84
N CYS A 201 13.26 14.17 -14.08
CA CYS A 201 14.55 14.70 -13.65
C CYS A 201 14.91 15.97 -14.43
N PRO A 202 15.18 17.11 -13.78
CA PRO A 202 15.51 18.34 -14.50
C PRO A 202 16.84 18.26 -15.26
N ARG A 203 17.73 17.33 -14.90
CA ARG A 203 19.06 17.17 -15.53
C ARG A 203 19.03 16.30 -16.78
N CYS A 204 18.37 15.14 -16.70
CA CYS A 204 18.38 14.15 -17.79
C CYS A 204 17.02 13.98 -18.47
N GLN A 205 15.97 14.66 -18.01
CA GLN A 205 14.61 14.62 -18.57
C GLN A 205 13.92 13.25 -18.52
N GLU A 206 14.51 12.28 -17.84
CA GLU A 206 13.95 10.95 -17.61
C GLU A 206 13.06 10.92 -16.36
N VAL A 207 12.04 10.04 -16.39
CA VAL A 207 11.19 9.78 -15.23
C VAL A 207 11.94 8.89 -14.24
N ARG A 208 12.12 9.38 -13.01
CA ARG A 208 12.84 8.67 -11.95
C ARG A 208 12.47 9.22 -10.58
N MET A 209 12.92 8.56 -9.51
CA MET A 209 12.96 9.21 -8.20
C MET A 209 13.86 10.45 -8.26
N VAL A 210 13.30 11.60 -7.88
CA VAL A 210 14.01 12.88 -7.76
C VAL A 210 13.99 13.26 -6.29
N PHE A 211 15.17 13.41 -5.67
CA PHE A 211 15.27 13.73 -4.25
C PHE A 211 15.36 15.24 -4.03
N ASP A 212 14.82 15.72 -2.92
CA ASP A 212 14.98 17.10 -2.52
C ASP A 212 16.43 17.42 -2.17
N CYS A 213 16.78 18.70 -2.33
CA CYS A 213 18.04 19.23 -1.85
C CYS A 213 18.05 19.25 -0.30
N PRO A 214 19.00 18.58 0.38
CA PRO A 214 19.04 18.50 1.83
C PRO A 214 19.47 19.82 2.52
N ARG A 215 19.80 20.87 1.75
CA ARG A 215 20.20 22.17 2.32
C ARG A 215 19.00 22.88 2.93
N GLU A 216 19.09 23.26 4.20
CA GLU A 216 18.06 24.03 4.91
C GLU A 216 17.64 25.30 4.16
N SER A 217 18.59 25.98 3.51
CA SER A 217 18.31 27.17 2.70
C SER A 217 17.42 26.90 1.47
N CYS A 218 17.46 25.68 0.92
CA CYS A 218 16.52 25.26 -0.14
C CYS A 218 15.16 24.87 0.44
N MET A 219 15.14 24.21 1.61
CA MET A 219 13.89 23.84 2.30
C MET A 219 13.08 25.08 2.73
N MET A 220 13.74 26.12 3.23
CA MET A 220 13.10 27.38 3.62
C MET A 220 12.49 28.13 2.43
N LYS A 221 13.16 28.09 1.26
CA LYS A 221 12.63 28.69 0.01
C LYS A 221 11.41 27.93 -0.51
N LEU A 222 11.40 26.60 -0.41
CA LEU A 222 10.25 25.77 -0.78
C LEU A 222 9.04 26.08 0.12
N GLN A 223 9.24 26.25 1.42
CA GLN A 223 8.17 26.62 2.35
C GLN A 223 7.60 28.04 2.08
N GLN A 224 8.46 29.01 1.73
CA GLN A 224 8.02 30.36 1.34
C GLN A 224 7.25 30.41 0.01
N SER A 225 7.56 29.52 -0.94
CA SER A 225 6.80 29.41 -2.20
C SER A 225 5.36 28.88 -2.02
N THR A 226 5.08 28.23 -0.88
CA THR A 226 3.75 27.67 -0.55
C THR A 226 2.84 28.63 0.23
N SER A 227 3.33 29.82 0.63
CA SER A 227 2.59 30.78 1.46
C SER A 227 2.12 32.05 0.76
N SER A 228 2.26 32.19 -0.57
CA SER A 228 1.76 33.38 -1.27
C SER A 228 0.66 33.08 -2.30
N PRO A 229 -0.62 33.28 -1.93
CA PRO A 229 -1.67 33.60 -2.89
C PRO A 229 -2.12 35.07 -2.77
N ARG A 230 -1.33 35.99 -2.18
CA ARG A 230 -1.81 37.34 -1.85
C ARG A 230 -0.91 38.54 -2.13
N LEU A 231 0.27 38.39 -2.73
CA LEU A 231 1.09 39.56 -3.10
C LEU A 231 1.08 39.95 -4.58
N GLU A 232 0.87 39.03 -5.53
CA GLU A 232 0.84 39.44 -6.95
C GLU A 232 -0.44 40.19 -7.35
N VAL A 233 -1.55 39.97 -6.62
CA VAL A 233 -2.80 40.73 -6.83
C VAL A 233 -2.70 42.14 -6.27
N LEU A 234 -1.97 42.37 -5.16
CA LEU A 234 -1.86 43.71 -4.57
C LEU A 234 -0.85 44.61 -5.29
N ILE A 235 0.18 44.03 -5.90
CA ILE A 235 1.16 44.79 -6.72
C ILE A 235 0.54 45.20 -8.07
N SER A 236 -0.36 44.39 -8.62
CA SER A 236 -1.07 44.72 -9.88
C SER A 236 -2.18 45.76 -9.71
N ILE A 237 -2.62 46.05 -8.48
CA ILE A 237 -3.70 47.02 -8.16
C ILE A 237 -3.14 48.29 -7.48
N GLY A 238 -1.83 48.41 -7.30
CA GLY A 238 -1.17 49.66 -6.87
C GLY A 238 -1.58 50.15 -5.47
N LEU A 239 -1.86 49.25 -4.52
CA LEU A 239 -2.37 49.59 -3.18
C LEU A 239 -1.30 49.60 -2.07
N ILE A 240 -0.03 49.35 -2.37
CA ILE A 240 1.12 49.55 -1.47
C ILE A 240 2.27 50.12 -2.33
N PRO A 241 2.96 51.20 -1.90
CA PRO A 241 4.04 51.81 -2.67
C PRO A 241 5.23 50.86 -2.88
#